data_AF-A0A2V6J4I5-F1
#
_entry.id   AF-A0A2V6J4I5-F1
#
_cell.length_a   1.000
_cell.length_b   1.000
_cell.length_c   1.000
_cell.angle_alpha   90.00
_cell.angle_beta   90.00
_cell.angle_gamma   90.00
#
_symmetry.space_group_name_H-M   'P 1'
#
loop_
_entity.id
_entity.type
_entity.pdbx_description
1 polymer ?
#
loop_
_entity_poly.entity_id
_entity_poly.type
_entity_poly.pdbx_seq_one_letter_code
_entity_poly.pdbx_strand_id
1 'polypeptide(L)'
;MAQKNFGKQIAAAVEGTHYSVDHIYGIACQETAYFWLRLIDKLSAEDVCARCVLDASGDAPNTTRKAFPTDTKAFRNEYGNERTDPLIEEEANKTRVLRGYSRKNWVYKGYGLFQYDLQFIRVDPDFFFQKQWYCFDACLERVMRELRGTWARHGNIFEAIRAYNGAGHRAAVYAQNESRIRALPET
;
A
#
# COMPACT_ATOMS: atom_id res chain seq x y z
N MET A 1 9.56 -14.70 -4.69
CA MET A 1 8.74 -14.84 -3.46
C MET A 1 7.28 -14.42 -3.68
N ALA A 2 6.98 -13.21 -4.17
CA ALA A 2 5.60 -12.77 -4.36
C ALA A 2 4.76 -13.75 -5.20
N GLN A 3 5.34 -14.32 -6.26
CA GLN A 3 4.69 -15.36 -7.06
C GLN A 3 4.42 -16.67 -6.31
N LYS A 4 5.34 -17.10 -5.45
CA LYS A 4 5.22 -18.34 -4.69
C LYS A 4 4.21 -18.24 -3.55
N ASN A 5 4.10 -17.06 -2.93
CA ASN A 5 3.29 -16.86 -1.72
C ASN A 5 1.90 -16.25 -2.00
N PHE A 6 1.77 -15.45 -3.07
CA PHE A 6 0.56 -14.67 -3.36
C PHE A 6 -0.03 -14.91 -4.76
N GLY A 7 0.64 -15.70 -5.61
CA GLY A 7 0.27 -15.84 -7.02
C GLY A 7 -1.11 -16.43 -7.24
N LYS A 8 -1.55 -17.39 -6.41
CA LYS A 8 -2.87 -18.00 -6.52
C LYS A 8 -3.98 -16.99 -6.20
N GLN A 9 -3.82 -16.25 -5.11
CA GLN A 9 -4.81 -15.26 -4.67
C GLN A 9 -4.90 -14.10 -5.68
N ILE A 10 -3.76 -13.62 -6.19
CA ILE A 10 -3.73 -12.58 -7.22
C ILE A 10 -4.36 -13.07 -8.52
N ALA A 11 -4.04 -14.28 -8.98
CA ALA A 11 -4.61 -14.85 -10.20
C ALA A 11 -6.15 -14.93 -10.11
N ALA A 12 -6.67 -15.39 -8.97
CA ALA A 12 -8.11 -15.43 -8.72
C ALA A 12 -8.73 -14.01 -8.68
N ALA A 13 -8.06 -13.05 -8.05
CA ALA A 13 -8.60 -11.70 -7.91
C ALA A 13 -8.67 -10.91 -9.23
N VAL A 14 -7.76 -11.19 -10.17
CA VAL A 14 -7.75 -10.53 -11.49
C VAL A 14 -8.61 -11.25 -12.53
N GLU A 15 -9.07 -12.48 -12.25
CA GLU A 15 -9.92 -13.25 -13.15
C GLU A 15 -11.19 -12.47 -13.52
N GLY A 16 -11.50 -12.42 -14.82
CA GLY A 16 -12.64 -11.66 -15.33
C GLY A 16 -12.47 -10.13 -15.29
N THR A 17 -11.31 -9.62 -14.90
CA THR A 17 -10.99 -8.18 -14.93
C THR A 17 -10.07 -7.83 -16.10
N HIS A 18 -9.82 -6.53 -16.32
CA HIS A 18 -8.84 -6.04 -17.30
C HIS A 18 -7.40 -6.03 -16.76
N TYR A 19 -7.21 -6.38 -15.49
CA TYR A 19 -5.91 -6.43 -14.84
C TYR A 19 -5.28 -7.81 -15.00
N SER A 20 -3.95 -7.87 -14.86
CA SER A 20 -3.18 -9.11 -14.88
C SER A 20 -2.39 -9.24 -13.59
N VAL A 21 -1.87 -10.44 -13.35
CA VAL A 21 -0.98 -10.71 -12.21
C VAL A 21 0.20 -9.74 -12.17
N ASP A 22 0.79 -9.44 -13.33
CA ASP A 22 1.93 -8.53 -13.43
C ASP A 22 1.58 -7.10 -13.03
N HIS A 23 0.37 -6.63 -13.37
CA HIS A 23 -0.09 -5.31 -12.92
C HIS A 23 -0.11 -5.22 -11.38
N ILE A 24 -0.60 -6.27 -10.72
CA ILE A 24 -0.67 -6.30 -9.25
C ILE A 24 0.72 -6.41 -8.63
N TYR A 25 1.63 -7.23 -9.19
CA TYR A 25 3.00 -7.29 -8.71
C TYR A 25 3.75 -6.01 -8.89
N GLY A 26 3.58 -5.37 -10.02
CA GLY A 26 4.28 -4.16 -10.29
C GLY A 26 3.79 -3.00 -9.40
N ILE A 27 2.48 -2.92 -9.10
CA ILE A 27 1.96 -2.02 -8.06
C ILE A 27 2.60 -2.33 -6.69
N ALA A 28 2.59 -3.59 -6.23
CA ALA A 28 3.23 -3.97 -4.97
C ALA A 28 4.73 -3.59 -4.93
N CYS A 29 5.44 -3.76 -6.05
CA CYS A 29 6.84 -3.41 -6.17
C CYS A 29 7.05 -1.90 -6.02
N GLN A 30 6.25 -1.12 -6.75
CA GLN A 30 6.32 0.33 -6.72
C GLN A 30 6.07 0.89 -5.32
N GLU A 31 5.06 0.35 -4.63
CA GLU A 31 4.65 0.85 -3.32
C GLU A 31 5.65 0.52 -2.22
N THR A 32 6.21 -0.70 -2.23
CA THR A 32 6.91 -1.20 -1.03
C THR A 32 8.17 -2.03 -1.26
N ALA A 33 8.60 -2.33 -2.50
CA ALA A 33 9.76 -3.20 -2.73
C ALA A 33 11.05 -2.70 -2.09
N TYR A 34 11.25 -1.38 -2.06
CA TYR A 34 12.41 -0.76 -1.41
C TYR A 34 12.53 -1.14 0.08
N PHE A 35 11.42 -1.51 0.71
CA PHE A 35 11.36 -1.95 2.10
C PHE A 35 11.51 -3.46 2.22
N TRP A 36 10.71 -4.25 1.50
CA TRP A 36 10.61 -5.68 1.76
C TRP A 36 11.66 -6.55 1.06
N LEU A 37 12.28 -6.10 -0.03
CA LEU A 37 13.28 -6.93 -0.76
C LEU A 37 14.42 -7.40 0.13
N ARG A 38 14.85 -6.58 1.09
CA ARG A 38 15.92 -6.91 2.06
C ARG A 38 15.46 -7.75 3.26
N LEU A 39 14.15 -7.93 3.42
CA LEU A 39 13.52 -8.64 4.54
C LEU A 39 12.95 -10.00 4.10
N ILE A 40 12.90 -10.22 2.79
CA ILE A 40 12.23 -11.33 2.14
C ILE A 40 12.81 -12.69 2.57
N ASP A 41 14.12 -12.78 2.78
CA ASP A 41 14.75 -14.03 3.22
C ASP A 41 14.76 -14.18 4.75
N LYS A 42 14.18 -13.22 5.47
CA LYS A 42 14.24 -13.10 6.93
C LYS A 42 12.88 -13.17 7.61
N LEU A 43 11.81 -12.84 6.90
CA LEU A 43 10.45 -12.73 7.41
C LEU A 43 9.50 -13.57 6.56
N SER A 44 8.41 -14.02 7.18
CA SER A 44 7.29 -14.60 6.44
C SER A 44 6.64 -13.54 5.53
N ALA A 45 5.85 -13.98 4.57
CA ALA A 45 5.16 -13.06 3.65
C ALA A 45 4.12 -12.21 4.40
N GLU A 46 3.46 -12.82 5.39
CA GLU A 46 2.52 -12.21 6.32
C GLU A 46 3.22 -11.17 7.19
N ASP A 47 4.39 -11.49 7.76
CA ASP A 47 5.17 -10.53 8.55
C ASP A 47 5.63 -9.36 7.68
N VAL A 48 6.06 -9.60 6.45
CA VAL A 48 6.38 -8.54 5.50
C VAL A 48 5.17 -7.61 5.29
N CYS A 49 3.99 -8.16 5.02
CA CYS A 49 2.77 -7.36 4.85
C CYS A 49 2.44 -6.55 6.10
N ALA A 50 2.47 -7.19 7.28
CA ALA A 50 2.22 -6.56 8.56
C ALA A 50 3.20 -5.41 8.86
N ARG A 51 4.45 -5.52 8.39
CA ARG A 51 5.49 -4.48 8.57
C ARG A 51 5.48 -3.41 7.48
N CYS A 52 4.68 -3.54 6.42
CA CYS A 52 4.46 -2.48 5.43
C CYS A 52 3.56 -1.35 5.96
N VAL A 53 3.91 -0.81 7.14
CA VAL A 53 3.34 0.40 7.73
C VAL A 53 4.35 1.51 7.45
N LEU A 54 4.10 2.26 6.39
CA LEU A 54 5.03 3.20 5.76
C LEU A 54 4.32 4.55 5.56
N ASP A 55 5.00 5.51 4.94
CA ASP A 55 4.62 6.92 4.85
C ASP A 55 4.48 7.66 6.19
N ALA A 56 5.44 8.55 6.47
CA ALA A 56 5.44 9.44 7.63
C ALA A 56 5.03 10.88 7.26
N SER A 57 4.44 11.09 6.07
CA SER A 57 4.06 12.41 5.58
C SER A 57 3.21 13.19 6.59
N GLY A 58 3.47 14.50 6.68
CA GLY A 58 2.83 15.39 7.65
C GLY A 58 3.50 15.45 9.01
N ASP A 59 4.21 14.39 9.42
CA ASP A 59 4.97 14.37 10.69
C ASP A 59 6.49 14.39 10.48
N ALA A 60 6.98 13.77 9.39
CA ALA A 60 8.40 13.76 9.08
C ALA A 60 8.90 15.14 8.62
N PRO A 61 10.15 15.52 8.94
CA PRO A 61 10.73 16.78 8.51
C PRO A 61 10.66 16.97 6.99
N ASN A 62 10.37 18.20 6.55
CA ASN A 62 10.26 18.57 5.13
C ASN A 62 9.20 17.78 4.34
N THR A 63 8.18 17.24 5.03
CA THR A 63 7.03 16.62 4.39
C THR A 63 5.76 17.37 4.75
N THR A 64 4.75 17.30 3.87
CA THR A 64 3.43 17.89 4.09
C THR A 64 2.36 16.92 3.63
N ARG A 65 1.20 16.94 4.26
CA ARG A 65 0.05 16.12 3.86
C ARG A 65 -1.23 16.95 3.95
N LYS A 66 -2.04 16.91 2.89
CA LYS A 66 -3.35 17.58 2.82
C LYS A 66 -4.51 16.65 3.18
N ALA A 67 -4.42 15.38 2.79
CA ALA A 67 -5.43 14.38 3.12
C ALA A 67 -5.45 14.14 4.63
N PHE A 68 -6.62 13.80 5.16
CA PHE A 68 -6.72 13.40 6.57
C PHE A 68 -5.99 12.07 6.82
N PRO A 69 -5.38 11.85 8.00
CA PRO A 69 -4.96 12.89 8.94
C PRO A 69 -3.79 13.69 8.36
N THR A 70 -3.79 15.01 8.55
CA THR A 70 -2.71 15.87 8.06
C THR A 70 -1.40 15.65 8.85
N ASP A 71 -1.51 15.24 10.11
CA ASP A 71 -0.42 14.88 11.01
C ASP A 71 -0.96 14.01 12.17
N THR A 72 -0.10 13.55 13.07
CA THR A 72 -0.50 12.76 14.24
C THR A 72 -1.43 13.53 15.18
N LYS A 73 -1.27 14.85 15.27
CA LYS A 73 -2.12 15.68 16.14
C LYS A 73 -3.57 15.67 15.65
N ALA A 74 -3.78 15.83 14.35
CA ALA A 74 -5.09 15.75 13.72
C ALA A 74 -5.74 14.39 13.94
N PHE A 75 -4.97 13.30 13.81
CA PHE A 75 -5.47 11.95 14.08
C PHE A 75 -5.88 11.76 15.55
N ARG A 76 -5.04 12.19 16.50
CA ARG A 76 -5.35 12.13 17.94
C ARG A 76 -6.58 12.92 18.31
N ASN A 77 -6.78 14.09 17.71
CA ASN A 77 -7.97 14.91 17.94
C ASN A 77 -9.26 14.20 17.53
N GLU A 78 -9.22 13.36 16.48
CA GLU A 78 -10.40 12.65 15.98
C GLU A 78 -10.65 11.32 16.68
N TYR A 79 -9.60 10.55 16.99
CA TYR A 79 -9.75 9.17 17.48
C TYR A 79 -9.24 8.95 18.92
N GLY A 80 -8.64 9.96 19.54
CA GLY A 80 -8.10 9.86 20.90
C GLY A 80 -6.81 9.05 20.99
N ASN A 81 -6.18 9.09 22.18
CA ASN A 81 -4.91 8.41 22.42
C ASN A 81 -5.05 6.88 22.37
N GLU A 82 -6.14 6.33 22.92
CA GLU A 82 -6.37 4.88 22.99
C GLU A 82 -6.31 4.19 21.62
N ARG A 83 -6.84 4.84 20.58
CA ARG A 83 -6.78 4.32 19.20
C ARG A 83 -5.51 4.70 18.47
N THR A 84 -4.88 5.82 18.84
CA THR A 84 -3.68 6.31 18.17
C THR A 84 -2.43 5.58 18.63
N ASP A 85 -2.29 5.35 19.94
CA ASP A 85 -1.07 4.80 20.53
C ASP A 85 -0.71 3.40 19.99
N PRO A 86 -1.66 2.46 19.80
CA PRO A 86 -1.34 1.17 19.18
C PRO A 86 -0.80 1.30 17.75
N LEU A 87 -1.36 2.19 16.92
CA LEU A 87 -0.88 2.43 15.55
C LEU A 87 0.54 3.00 15.52
N ILE A 88 0.94 3.72 16.57
CA ILE A 88 2.29 4.25 16.71
C ILE A 88 3.23 3.19 17.29
N GLU A 89 2.92 2.70 18.48
CA GLU A 89 3.85 1.93 19.30
C GLU A 89 4.03 0.50 18.81
N GLU A 90 2.94 -0.14 18.38
CA GLU A 90 2.94 -1.54 17.95
C GLU A 90 3.15 -1.70 16.45
N GLU A 91 2.91 -0.65 15.67
CA GLU A 91 2.94 -0.73 14.21
C GLU A 91 4.04 0.14 13.61
N ALA A 92 3.87 1.46 13.60
CA ALA A 92 4.84 2.38 13.01
C ALA A 92 6.25 2.22 13.62
N ASN A 93 6.35 2.19 14.95
CA ASN A 93 7.63 2.12 15.63
C ASN A 93 8.33 0.76 15.47
N LYS A 94 7.60 -0.35 15.36
CA LYS A 94 8.21 -1.64 15.01
C LYS A 94 8.81 -1.60 13.61
N THR A 95 8.11 -1.03 12.63
CA THR A 95 8.65 -0.87 11.28
C THR A 95 9.84 0.10 11.25
N ARG A 96 9.81 1.19 12.04
CA ARG A 96 10.95 2.11 12.17
C ARG A 96 12.20 1.41 12.71
N VAL A 97 12.07 0.61 13.77
CA VAL A 97 13.18 -0.14 14.35
C VAL A 97 13.77 -1.15 13.36
N LEU A 98 12.92 -1.87 12.61
CA LEU A 98 13.37 -2.78 11.55
C LEU A 98 14.18 -2.08 10.44
N ARG A 99 13.93 -0.78 10.23
CA ARG A 99 14.65 0.06 9.28
C ARG A 99 15.88 0.76 9.88
N GLY A 100 16.18 0.52 11.16
CA GLY A 100 17.30 1.16 11.87
C GLY A 100 17.01 2.60 12.32
N TYR A 101 15.74 3.02 12.35
CA TYR A 101 15.36 4.34 12.84
C TYR A 101 14.98 4.33 14.31
N SER A 102 15.23 5.44 15.00
CA SER A 102 14.73 5.66 16.35
C SER A 102 13.20 5.77 16.39
N ARG A 103 12.60 5.44 17.53
CA ARG A 103 11.16 5.56 17.77
C ARG A 103 10.69 7.02 17.66
N LYS A 104 9.46 7.23 17.21
CA LYS A 104 8.79 8.54 17.13
C LYS A 104 7.30 8.40 17.44
N ASN A 105 6.70 9.48 17.96
CA ASN A 105 5.27 9.56 18.23
C ASN A 105 4.51 9.95 16.95
N TRP A 106 4.68 9.19 15.87
CA TRP A 106 4.10 9.48 14.57
C TRP A 106 3.17 8.37 14.12
N VAL A 107 1.92 8.73 13.79
CA VAL A 107 1.06 7.83 13.03
C VAL A 107 1.56 7.78 11.59
N TYR A 108 1.75 6.57 11.07
CA TYR A 108 2.13 6.36 9.67
C TYR A 108 0.86 6.25 8.82
N LYS A 109 0.99 6.48 7.51
CA LYS A 109 -0.16 6.81 6.65
C LYS A 109 -0.47 5.76 5.61
N GLY A 110 0.49 4.92 5.22
CA GLY A 110 0.29 3.82 4.29
C GLY A 110 0.38 2.47 4.99
N TYR A 111 -0.61 1.60 4.77
CA TYR A 111 -0.72 0.31 5.44
C TYR A 111 -0.80 -0.85 4.44
N GLY A 112 -0.02 -1.90 4.70
CA GLY A 112 0.02 -3.12 3.89
C GLY A 112 0.85 -2.98 2.61
N LEU A 113 0.93 -4.08 1.86
CA LEU A 113 1.80 -4.21 0.68
C LEU A 113 1.49 -3.18 -0.42
N PHE A 114 0.22 -2.79 -0.53
CA PHE A 114 -0.30 -1.83 -1.52
C PHE A 114 -0.54 -0.42 -0.92
N GLN A 115 0.00 -0.14 0.27
CA GLN A 115 -0.02 1.19 0.89
C GLN A 115 -1.42 1.84 0.99
N TYR A 116 -2.40 1.09 1.47
CA TYR A 116 -3.75 1.61 1.66
C TYR A 116 -3.73 2.80 2.63
N ASP A 117 -4.21 3.95 2.16
CA ASP A 117 -3.99 5.23 2.82
C ASP A 117 -4.92 5.42 4.03
N LEU A 118 -4.34 5.89 5.14
CA LEU A 118 -5.02 6.11 6.42
C LEU A 118 -6.22 7.05 6.33
N GLN A 119 -6.35 7.88 5.29
CA GLN A 119 -7.53 8.69 5.07
C GLN A 119 -8.82 7.84 4.98
N PHE A 120 -8.71 6.60 4.52
CA PHE A 120 -9.84 5.69 4.39
C PHE A 120 -10.35 5.17 5.73
N ILE A 121 -9.67 5.45 6.85
CA ILE A 121 -10.15 5.08 8.19
C ILE A 121 -11.55 5.63 8.51
N ARG A 122 -11.95 6.73 7.87
CA ARG A 122 -13.29 7.30 8.03
C ARG A 122 -14.40 6.47 7.39
N VAL A 123 -14.08 5.62 6.41
CA VAL A 123 -15.05 4.80 5.65
C VAL A 123 -14.79 3.29 5.75
N ASP A 124 -13.59 2.90 6.18
CA ASP A 124 -13.14 1.51 6.37
C ASP A 124 -12.31 1.41 7.68
N PRO A 125 -12.88 1.78 8.85
CA PRO A 125 -12.14 1.87 10.11
C PRO A 125 -11.61 0.51 10.57
N ASP A 126 -12.33 -0.57 10.28
CA ASP A 126 -11.96 -1.93 10.69
C ASP A 126 -10.66 -2.39 10.05
N PHE A 127 -10.36 -1.95 8.82
CA PHE A 127 -9.08 -2.23 8.21
C PHE A 127 -7.90 -1.79 9.08
N PHE A 128 -8.05 -0.65 9.74
CA PHE A 128 -7.01 -0.05 10.57
C PHE A 128 -7.09 -0.54 12.03
N PHE A 129 -8.27 -0.45 12.66
CA PHE A 129 -8.38 -0.78 14.09
C PHE A 129 -8.35 -2.29 14.37
N GLN A 130 -8.71 -3.13 13.39
CA GLN A 130 -8.59 -4.59 13.50
C GLN A 130 -7.37 -5.14 12.76
N LYS A 131 -6.45 -4.27 12.33
CA LYS A 131 -5.18 -4.63 11.68
C LYS A 131 -5.32 -5.54 10.47
N GLN A 132 -6.37 -5.35 9.65
CA GLN A 132 -6.63 -6.24 8.51
C GLN A 132 -5.52 -6.22 7.46
N TRP A 133 -4.66 -5.21 7.43
CA TRP A 133 -3.47 -5.19 6.55
C TRP A 133 -2.46 -6.31 6.83
N TYR A 134 -2.59 -7.01 7.96
CA TYR A 134 -1.83 -8.23 8.23
C TYR A 134 -2.25 -9.38 7.30
N CYS A 135 -3.48 -9.35 6.79
CA CYS A 135 -4.00 -10.32 5.85
C CYS A 135 -3.77 -9.82 4.43
N PHE A 136 -3.05 -10.62 3.63
CA PHE A 136 -2.80 -10.28 2.23
C PHE A 136 -4.09 -10.16 1.43
N ASP A 137 -5.07 -11.04 1.66
CA ASP A 137 -6.34 -11.02 0.92
C ASP A 137 -7.14 -9.74 1.20
N ALA A 138 -7.11 -9.25 2.44
CA ALA A 138 -7.75 -7.98 2.78
C ALA A 138 -7.08 -6.78 2.07
N CYS A 139 -5.76 -6.80 1.92
CA CYS A 139 -5.03 -5.81 1.14
C CYS A 139 -5.37 -5.91 -0.35
N LEU A 140 -5.41 -7.13 -0.89
CA LEU A 140 -5.70 -7.43 -2.29
C LEU A 140 -7.12 -6.99 -2.67
N GLU A 141 -8.10 -7.23 -1.80
CA GLU A 141 -9.48 -6.79 -1.99
C GLU A 141 -9.57 -5.28 -2.22
N ARG A 142 -8.82 -4.50 -1.42
CA ARG A 142 -8.84 -3.03 -1.42
C ARG A 142 -8.16 -2.44 -2.64
N VAL A 143 -6.98 -2.93 -3.01
CA VAL A 143 -6.33 -2.50 -4.27
C VAL A 143 -7.21 -2.85 -5.46
N MET A 144 -7.83 -4.04 -5.50
CA MET A 144 -8.72 -4.41 -6.60
C MET A 144 -10.01 -3.56 -6.63
N ARG A 145 -10.53 -3.15 -5.46
CA ARG A 145 -11.68 -2.23 -5.37
C ARG A 145 -11.33 -0.86 -5.96
N GLU A 146 -10.18 -0.31 -5.61
CA GLU A 146 -9.71 0.98 -6.15
C GLU A 146 -9.46 0.89 -7.66
N LEU A 147 -8.78 -0.16 -8.11
CA LEU A 147 -8.52 -0.42 -9.53
C LEU A 147 -9.81 -0.58 -10.35
N ARG A 148 -10.83 -1.27 -9.84
CA ARG A 148 -12.15 -1.30 -10.51
C ARG A 148 -12.76 0.09 -10.60
N GLY A 149 -12.63 0.91 -9.55
CA GLY A 149 -13.10 2.30 -9.55
C GLY A 149 -12.38 3.19 -10.55
N THR A 150 -11.04 3.07 -10.68
CA THR A 150 -10.29 3.84 -11.68
C THR A 150 -10.56 3.35 -13.10
N TRP A 151 -10.71 2.05 -13.31
CA TRP A 151 -11.15 1.51 -14.61
C TRP A 151 -12.53 2.04 -15.01
N ALA A 152 -13.52 1.98 -14.12
CA ALA A 152 -14.87 2.47 -14.42
C ALA A 152 -14.88 3.96 -14.83
N ARG A 153 -13.94 4.76 -14.33
CA ARG A 153 -13.79 6.18 -14.67
C ARG A 153 -13.07 6.42 -15.99
N HIS A 154 -12.07 5.61 -16.32
CA HIS A 154 -11.15 5.89 -17.42
C HIS A 154 -11.28 4.94 -18.62
N GLY A 155 -11.74 3.71 -18.42
CA GLY A 155 -11.90 2.69 -19.47
C GLY A 155 -10.60 2.27 -20.16
N ASN A 156 -9.46 2.61 -19.58
CA ASN A 156 -8.14 2.39 -20.17
C ASN A 156 -7.15 1.97 -19.08
N ILE A 157 -6.40 0.89 -19.32
CA ILE A 157 -5.56 0.25 -18.29
C ILE A 157 -4.44 1.17 -17.83
N PHE A 158 -3.81 1.87 -18.77
CA PHE A 158 -2.74 2.82 -18.50
C PHE A 158 -3.26 3.96 -17.62
N GLU A 159 -4.40 4.56 -17.99
CA GLU A 159 -4.99 5.65 -17.22
C GLU A 159 -5.54 5.19 -15.87
N ALA A 160 -6.07 3.98 -15.77
CA ALA A 160 -6.57 3.42 -14.53
C ALA A 160 -5.45 3.18 -13.51
N ILE A 161 -4.31 2.63 -13.95
CA ILE A 161 -3.13 2.39 -13.11
C ILE A 161 -2.41 3.70 -12.80
N ARG A 162 -2.29 4.61 -13.78
CA ARG A 162 -1.75 5.96 -13.55
C ARG A 162 -2.59 6.70 -12.51
N ALA A 163 -3.92 6.64 -12.61
CA ALA A 163 -4.81 7.28 -11.66
C ALA A 163 -4.70 6.68 -10.25
N TYR A 164 -4.53 5.36 -10.14
CA TYR A 164 -4.27 4.67 -8.86
C TYR A 164 -2.98 5.19 -8.19
N ASN A 165 -1.88 5.24 -8.94
CA ASN A 165 -0.58 5.73 -8.43
C ASN A 165 -0.51 7.26 -8.23
N GLY A 166 -1.57 8.00 -8.59
CA GLY A 166 -1.67 9.45 -8.47
C GLY A 166 -1.17 10.25 -9.70
N ALA A 167 -1.31 11.58 -9.61
CA ALA A 167 -0.97 12.50 -10.70
C ALA A 167 0.52 12.92 -10.63
N GLY A 168 1.39 12.29 -11.42
CA GLY A 168 2.79 12.70 -11.53
C GLY A 168 3.58 11.96 -12.61
N HIS A 169 4.74 12.51 -13.00
CA HIS A 169 5.61 11.96 -14.04
C HIS A 169 6.06 10.51 -13.76
N ARG A 170 6.23 10.15 -12.48
CA ARG A 170 6.56 8.78 -12.04
C ARG A 170 5.44 7.77 -12.31
N ALA A 171 4.18 8.18 -12.19
CA ALA A 171 3.03 7.33 -12.51
C ALA A 171 2.91 7.06 -14.02
N ALA A 172 3.32 8.03 -14.87
CA ALA A 172 3.31 7.89 -16.32
C ALA A 172 4.42 6.96 -16.85
N VAL A 173 5.66 7.09 -16.33
CA VAL A 173 6.79 6.21 -16.71
C VAL A 173 6.49 4.75 -16.38
N TYR A 174 5.77 4.50 -15.29
CA TYR A 174 5.44 3.16 -14.84
C TYR A 174 4.34 2.49 -15.67
N ALA A 175 3.21 3.16 -15.91
CA ALA A 175 2.17 2.62 -16.78
C ALA A 175 2.69 2.38 -18.22
N GLN A 176 3.74 3.11 -18.62
CA GLN A 176 4.47 2.87 -19.87
C GLN A 176 5.36 1.62 -19.83
N ASN A 177 5.94 1.27 -18.67
CA ASN A 177 6.69 0.03 -18.50
C ASN A 177 5.77 -1.20 -18.47
N GLU A 178 4.59 -1.12 -17.84
CA GLU A 178 3.62 -2.23 -17.85
C GLU A 178 2.98 -2.47 -19.22
N SER A 179 2.59 -1.41 -19.94
CA SER A 179 2.07 -1.54 -21.31
C SER A 179 3.08 -2.17 -22.28
N ARG A 180 4.39 -2.05 -21.99
CA ARG A 180 5.47 -2.70 -22.75
C ARG A 180 5.66 -4.19 -22.44
N ILE A 181 5.33 -4.65 -21.23
CA ILE A 181 5.40 -6.09 -20.88
C ILE A 181 4.47 -6.91 -21.78
N ARG A 182 3.38 -6.30 -22.27
CA ARG A 182 2.43 -6.93 -23.21
C ARG A 182 2.87 -6.94 -24.67
N ALA A 183 3.97 -6.26 -25.02
CA ALA A 183 4.45 -6.13 -26.41
C ALA A 183 5.62 -7.06 -26.75
N LEU A 184 6.11 -7.85 -25.78
CA LEU A 184 7.11 -8.89 -26.05
C LEU A 184 6.38 -10.19 -26.40
N PRO A 185 6.63 -10.79 -27.57
CA PRO A 185 6.10 -12.11 -27.89
C PRO A 185 6.69 -13.12 -26.92
N GLU A 186 5.87 -14.08 -26.48
CA GLU A 186 6.32 -15.24 -25.71
C GLU A 186 7.45 -15.93 -26.49
N THR A 187 8.66 -15.95 -25.92
CA THR A 187 9.81 -16.72 -26.40
C THR A 187 9.90 -18.04 -25.66
#